data_AF-A0A238BN12-F1
#
_entry.id   AF-A0A238BN12-F1
#
_cell.length_a   1.000
_cell.length_b   1.000
_cell.length_c   1.000
_cell.angle_alpha   90.00
_cell.angle_beta   90.00
_cell.angle_gamma   90.00
#
_symmetry.space_group_name_H-M   'P 1'
#
loop_
_entity.id
_entity.type
_entity.pdbx_description
1 polymer ?
#
loop_
_entity_poly.entity_id
_entity_poly.type
_entity_poly.pdbx_seq_one_letter_code
_entity_poly.pdbx_strand_id
1 'polypeptide(L)'
;MGIEDLFSRSDNACNSSRTVINCHFVYLASSNSQMRDNGCYFFNDGNDGKVKQIRAKLGKFDRTNIPKLMSRMGQCFTQSKESDVILRRKKYNKTYDIIGGKDSCGEPFVFSDGVGKLSEDFAEQIAKDLGLIRCVPSCFQFRHRGLKGVLSVDPALRQRRLWAEQNGLEDRHGKTDKVNDLDVLFRPSQDKFHAPRKEIIEIVKYSSPTPEQIQIPANLGRSMFGVLDETGLLQYGQIFVQFTNNISLKTPSKAAAKTILKIMLLEIEKHLSRVLMTKNPSIVAGDVRVFEAVDLPELRHLVDVVVFPQHGPRPLTDEMAGNYEFIMY
;
A
#
# COMPACT_ATOMS: atom_id res chain seq x y z
N MET A 1 15.43 25.64 -10.31
CA MET A 1 14.65 25.19 -11.48
C MET A 1 13.20 25.08 -11.07
N GLY A 2 12.33 25.93 -11.61
CA GLY A 2 10.93 25.99 -11.20
C GLY A 2 10.10 24.82 -11.76
N ILE A 3 8.93 24.58 -11.17
CA ILE A 3 7.97 23.59 -11.66
C ILE A 3 7.54 23.91 -13.10
N GLU A 4 7.38 25.20 -13.41
CA GLU A 4 7.03 25.65 -14.77
C GLU A 4 8.16 25.44 -15.79
N ASP A 5 9.44 25.51 -15.40
CA ASP A 5 10.58 25.20 -16.29
C ASP A 5 10.64 23.73 -16.68
N LEU A 6 10.24 22.84 -15.78
CA LEU A 6 10.20 21.41 -16.11
C LEU A 6 9.04 21.11 -17.06
N PHE A 7 7.85 21.66 -16.79
CA PHE A 7 6.72 21.48 -17.69
C PHE A 7 7.02 22.07 -19.05
N SER A 8 7.62 23.25 -19.14
CA SER A 8 8.03 23.83 -20.42
C SER A 8 9.10 22.98 -21.13
N ARG A 9 10.05 22.37 -20.41
CA ARG A 9 11.04 21.44 -20.99
C ARG A 9 10.42 20.12 -21.46
N SER A 10 9.51 19.52 -20.69
CA SER A 10 8.78 18.32 -21.09
C SER A 10 7.85 18.59 -22.28
N ASP A 11 7.17 19.74 -22.26
CA ASP A 11 6.36 20.26 -23.37
C ASP A 11 7.23 20.52 -24.62
N ASN A 12 8.47 20.97 -24.43
CA ASN A 12 9.42 21.20 -25.52
C ASN A 12 10.02 19.90 -26.08
N ALA A 13 10.24 18.89 -25.24
CA ALA A 13 10.73 17.59 -25.66
C ALA A 13 9.66 16.79 -26.44
N CYS A 14 8.38 16.98 -26.14
CA CYS A 14 7.24 16.40 -26.87
C CYS A 14 6.75 17.26 -28.06
N ASN A 15 7.51 18.28 -28.49
CA ASN A 15 7.06 19.28 -29.47
C ASN A 15 6.70 18.75 -30.87
N SER A 16 7.09 17.53 -31.23
CA SER A 16 6.91 17.02 -32.60
C SER A 16 5.48 16.57 -32.95
N SER A 17 4.52 16.59 -32.02
CA SER A 17 3.13 16.16 -32.31
C SER A 17 2.05 16.83 -31.44
N ARG A 18 1.98 18.18 -31.41
CA ARG A 18 0.99 18.90 -30.58
C ARG A 18 -0.43 18.98 -31.13
N THR A 19 -0.63 18.63 -32.40
CA THR A 19 -1.94 18.73 -33.05
C THR A 19 -2.34 17.38 -33.61
N VAL A 20 -3.22 16.70 -32.88
CA VAL A 20 -3.91 15.50 -33.37
C VAL A 20 -5.36 15.91 -33.60
N ILE A 21 -5.83 15.83 -34.86
CA ILE A 21 -7.20 16.18 -35.26
C ILE A 21 -7.59 17.62 -34.79
N ASN A 22 -6.75 18.62 -35.10
CA ASN A 22 -6.96 20.04 -34.73
C ASN A 22 -7.14 20.35 -33.22
N CYS A 23 -6.82 19.42 -32.33
CA CYS A 23 -6.85 19.64 -30.89
C CYS A 23 -5.42 19.87 -30.37
N HIS A 24 -5.25 20.91 -29.54
CA HIS A 24 -3.96 21.24 -28.93
C HIS A 24 -3.81 20.53 -27.58
N PHE A 25 -2.89 19.58 -27.51
CA PHE A 25 -2.62 18.80 -26.32
C PHE A 25 -1.39 19.32 -25.57
N VAL A 26 -1.54 19.56 -24.27
CA VAL A 26 -0.47 19.99 -23.38
C VAL A 26 -0.20 18.91 -22.35
N TYR A 27 1.08 18.70 -22.00
CA TYR A 27 1.44 17.71 -21.00
C TYR A 27 0.75 18.04 -19.68
N LEU A 28 0.13 17.05 -19.04
CA LEU A 28 -0.58 17.19 -17.78
C LEU A 28 0.25 16.64 -16.62
N ALA A 29 0.59 15.35 -16.66
CA ALA A 29 1.34 14.64 -15.62
C ALA A 29 1.83 13.27 -16.10
N SER A 30 2.71 12.65 -15.32
CA SER A 30 3.09 11.24 -15.46
C SER A 30 3.42 10.66 -14.08
N SER A 31 3.16 9.37 -13.89
CA SER A 31 3.64 8.62 -12.73
C SER A 31 5.03 8.03 -12.98
N ASN A 32 5.72 7.61 -11.92
CA ASN A 32 7.02 6.95 -12.05
C ASN A 32 6.95 5.67 -12.90
N SER A 33 5.83 4.94 -12.88
CA SER A 33 5.68 3.74 -13.73
C SER A 33 5.52 4.14 -15.19
N GLN A 34 4.63 5.09 -15.46
CA GLN A 34 4.42 5.57 -16.82
C GLN A 34 5.71 6.14 -17.41
N MET A 35 6.51 6.86 -16.64
CA MET A 35 7.82 7.32 -17.12
C MET A 35 8.77 6.19 -17.52
N ARG A 36 8.75 5.03 -16.82
CA ARG A 36 9.54 3.85 -17.22
C ARG A 36 9.01 3.22 -18.50
N ASP A 37 7.70 3.27 -18.69
CA ASP A 37 7.00 2.68 -19.84
C ASP A 37 6.75 3.70 -20.98
N ASN A 38 7.46 4.85 -20.97
CA ASN A 38 7.28 5.97 -21.90
C ASN A 38 5.86 6.54 -22.01
N GLY A 39 5.02 6.33 -20.99
CA GLY A 39 3.68 6.88 -20.87
C GLY A 39 3.62 8.25 -20.20
N CYS A 40 2.64 9.06 -20.59
CA CYS A 40 2.27 10.30 -19.95
C CYS A 40 0.82 10.70 -20.25
N TYR A 41 0.27 11.60 -19.45
CA TYR A 41 -1.05 12.18 -19.67
C TYR A 41 -0.92 13.53 -20.36
N PHE A 42 -1.67 13.71 -21.44
CA PHE A 42 -1.90 14.99 -22.08
C PHE A 42 -3.35 15.42 -21.89
N PHE A 43 -3.59 16.73 -21.90
CA PHE A 43 -4.93 17.30 -21.82
C PHE A 43 -5.13 18.28 -22.98
N ASN A 44 -6.33 18.26 -23.58
CA ASN A 44 -6.68 19.21 -24.62
C ASN A 44 -6.90 20.60 -23.98
N ASP A 45 -5.91 21.47 -24.12
CA ASP A 45 -5.87 22.76 -23.43
C ASP A 45 -6.70 23.84 -24.14
N GLY A 46 -7.18 23.56 -25.36
CA GLY A 46 -7.86 24.55 -26.21
C GLY A 46 -7.03 25.83 -26.31
N ASN A 47 -7.68 26.99 -26.09
CA ASN A 47 -7.04 28.31 -26.06
C ASN A 47 -6.95 28.94 -24.66
N ASP A 48 -7.39 28.24 -23.60
CA ASP A 48 -7.73 28.89 -22.30
C ASP A 48 -6.76 28.57 -21.14
N GLY A 49 -5.70 27.79 -21.36
CA GLY A 49 -4.73 27.46 -20.30
C GLY A 49 -5.34 26.68 -19.12
N LYS A 50 -6.33 25.83 -19.40
CA LYS A 50 -7.05 24.99 -18.43
C LYS A 50 -6.13 24.04 -17.66
N VAL A 51 -5.02 23.60 -18.26
CA VAL A 51 -4.06 22.70 -17.60
C VAL A 51 -3.48 23.29 -16.31
N LYS A 52 -3.16 24.59 -16.29
CA LYS A 52 -2.67 25.25 -15.06
C LYS A 52 -3.72 25.21 -13.95
N GLN A 53 -4.98 25.43 -14.30
CA GLN A 53 -6.12 25.39 -13.36
C GLN A 53 -6.39 23.97 -12.85
N ILE A 54 -6.31 22.95 -13.73
CA ILE A 54 -6.46 21.55 -13.36
C ILE A 54 -5.37 21.14 -12.36
N ARG A 55 -4.11 21.48 -12.63
CA ARG A 55 -2.98 21.20 -11.73
C ARG A 55 -3.18 21.84 -10.35
N ALA A 56 -3.67 23.08 -10.30
CA ALA A 56 -3.98 23.75 -9.04
C ALA A 56 -5.11 23.07 -8.24
N LYS A 57 -6.06 22.41 -8.93
CA LYS A 57 -7.15 21.63 -8.30
C LYS A 57 -6.71 20.27 -7.75
N LEU A 58 -5.63 19.67 -8.27
CA LEU A 58 -5.16 18.34 -7.83
C LEU A 58 -4.65 18.34 -6.39
N GLY A 59 -4.11 19.46 -5.91
CA GLY A 59 -3.60 19.59 -4.55
C GLY A 59 -2.43 20.57 -4.46
N LYS A 60 -1.95 20.78 -3.24
CA LYS A 60 -0.73 21.55 -2.99
C LYS A 60 0.45 20.59 -2.89
N PHE A 61 1.40 20.74 -3.81
CA PHE A 61 2.61 19.92 -3.88
C PHE A 61 3.83 20.78 -3.52
N ASP A 62 3.95 21.14 -2.24
CA ASP A 62 5.05 22.00 -1.80
C ASP A 62 6.40 21.28 -1.79
N ARG A 63 7.43 21.98 -2.30
CA ARG A 63 8.88 21.80 -2.06
C ARG A 63 9.42 20.37 -2.07
N THR A 64 9.06 19.56 -3.06
CA THR A 64 9.77 18.29 -3.33
C THR A 64 10.66 18.36 -4.55
N ASN A 65 11.71 17.53 -4.59
CA ASN A 65 12.47 17.35 -5.81
C ASN A 65 11.54 16.98 -6.97
N ILE A 66 11.94 17.36 -8.17
CA ILE A 66 11.09 17.25 -9.36
C ILE A 66 10.55 15.83 -9.59
N PRO A 67 11.36 14.76 -9.47
CA PRO A 67 10.84 13.38 -9.58
C PRO A 67 9.74 13.04 -8.56
N LYS A 68 9.89 13.47 -7.29
CA LYS A 68 8.87 13.25 -6.25
C LYS A 68 7.59 14.04 -6.54
N LEU A 69 7.71 15.25 -7.09
CA LEU A 69 6.56 16.05 -7.52
C LEU A 69 5.79 15.35 -8.64
N MET A 70 6.47 14.91 -9.70
CA MET A 70 5.85 14.19 -10.81
C MET A 70 5.15 12.92 -10.31
N SER A 71 5.82 12.15 -9.45
CA SER A 71 5.25 10.96 -8.81
C SER A 71 3.95 11.25 -8.03
N ARG A 72 3.84 12.42 -7.36
CA ARG A 72 2.63 12.84 -6.63
C ARG A 72 1.52 13.29 -7.57
N MET A 73 1.84 13.97 -8.66
CA MET A 73 0.85 14.35 -9.67
C MET A 73 0.31 13.13 -10.40
N GLY A 74 1.16 12.20 -10.82
CA GLY A 74 0.76 10.95 -11.47
C GLY A 74 -0.16 10.08 -10.61
N GLN A 75 -0.09 10.18 -9.28
CA GLN A 75 -1.00 9.48 -8.38
C GLN A 75 -2.45 9.94 -8.50
N CYS A 76 -2.71 11.17 -8.95
CA CYS A 76 -4.07 11.66 -9.15
C CYS A 76 -4.76 11.02 -10.36
N PHE A 77 -4.00 10.29 -11.18
CA PHE A 77 -4.44 9.70 -12.44
C PHE A 77 -4.23 8.17 -12.46
N THR A 78 -3.93 7.54 -11.32
CA THR A 78 -3.90 6.08 -11.26
C THR A 78 -5.31 5.55 -11.40
N GLN A 79 -5.51 4.55 -12.27
CA GLN A 79 -6.78 3.83 -12.35
C GLN A 79 -7.06 3.19 -10.98
N SER A 80 -8.09 3.66 -10.30
CA SER A 80 -8.67 3.07 -9.11
C SER A 80 -10.10 2.65 -9.43
N LYS A 81 -10.58 1.57 -8.80
CA LYS A 81 -12.02 1.31 -8.78
C LYS A 81 -12.59 2.31 -7.77
N GLU A 82 -13.45 3.22 -8.23
CA GLU A 82 -14.15 4.11 -7.32
C GLU A 82 -14.97 3.21 -6.38
N SER A 83 -14.64 3.26 -5.10
CA SER A 83 -15.38 2.56 -4.06
C SER A 83 -16.42 3.52 -3.53
N ASP A 84 -17.66 3.08 -3.33
CA ASP A 84 -18.69 3.95 -2.75
C ASP A 84 -18.58 4.02 -1.22
N VAL A 85 -17.49 3.49 -0.64
CA VAL A 85 -17.26 3.50 0.80
C VAL A 85 -16.82 4.87 1.29
N ILE A 86 -17.65 5.43 2.17
CA ILE A 86 -17.43 6.73 2.80
C ILE A 86 -16.60 6.56 4.08
N LEU A 87 -15.35 7.03 4.06
CA LEU A 87 -14.50 7.16 5.25
C LEU A 87 -14.69 8.54 5.89
N ARG A 88 -15.64 8.63 6.83
CA ARG A 88 -15.97 9.90 7.52
C ARG A 88 -14.79 10.40 8.35
N ARG A 89 -14.61 11.73 8.46
CA ARG A 89 -13.50 12.34 9.22
C ARG A 89 -13.38 11.86 10.69
N LYS A 90 -14.52 11.56 11.33
CA LYS A 90 -14.57 11.06 12.71
C LYS A 90 -14.14 9.60 12.87
N LYS A 91 -14.06 8.84 11.78
CA LYS A 91 -13.77 7.41 11.77
C LYS A 91 -12.32 7.07 11.46
N TYR A 92 -11.46 8.07 11.33
CA TYR A 92 -10.04 7.82 11.16
C TYR A 92 -9.18 8.82 11.90
N ASN A 93 -7.99 8.35 12.26
CA ASN A 93 -6.96 9.19 12.82
C ASN A 93 -5.58 8.79 12.27
N LYS A 94 -4.54 9.51 12.70
CA LYS A 94 -3.16 9.08 12.49
C LYS A 94 -2.60 8.53 13.79
N THR A 95 -1.86 7.42 13.69
CA THR A 95 -0.95 6.95 14.74
C THR A 95 0.49 7.40 14.45
N TYR A 96 1.46 6.96 15.22
CA TYR A 96 2.89 7.20 14.97
C TYR A 96 3.45 6.23 13.93
N ASP A 97 4.58 6.54 13.31
CA ASP A 97 5.38 5.56 12.56
C ASP A 97 6.26 4.74 13.52
N ILE A 98 6.51 3.49 13.18
CA ILE A 98 7.47 2.65 13.92
C ILE A 98 8.86 2.93 13.36
N ILE A 99 9.71 3.45 14.23
CA ILE A 99 11.04 3.94 13.89
C ILE A 99 12.07 3.07 14.61
N GLY A 100 13.13 2.68 13.91
CA GLY A 100 14.20 1.86 14.47
C GLY A 100 15.43 1.82 13.56
N GLY A 101 16.54 1.27 14.05
CA GLY A 101 17.78 1.24 13.31
C GLY A 101 18.26 2.63 12.87
N LYS A 102 19.36 2.68 12.12
CA LYS A 102 19.88 3.90 11.50
C LYS A 102 20.62 3.57 10.21
N ASP A 103 20.50 4.44 9.22
CA ASP A 103 21.28 4.35 7.99
C ASP A 103 22.74 4.79 8.20
N SER A 104 23.53 4.76 7.12
CA SER A 104 24.94 5.19 7.15
C SER A 104 25.12 6.68 7.45
N CYS A 105 24.06 7.48 7.32
CA CYS A 105 24.04 8.90 7.65
C CYS A 105 23.54 9.16 9.09
N GLY A 106 23.11 8.13 9.81
CA GLY A 106 22.56 8.22 11.17
C GLY A 106 21.08 8.56 11.21
N GLU A 107 20.40 8.63 10.06
CA GLU A 107 18.96 8.86 9.98
C GLU A 107 18.22 7.56 10.30
N PRO A 108 17.16 7.62 11.12
CA PRO A 108 16.49 6.42 11.55
C PRO A 108 15.57 5.86 10.44
N PHE A 109 15.44 4.53 10.39
CA PHE A 109 14.54 3.90 9.43
C PHE A 109 13.09 3.88 9.93
N VAL A 110 12.15 3.85 8.97
CA VAL A 110 10.72 3.72 9.23
C VAL A 110 10.25 2.31 8.84
N PHE A 111 10.00 1.46 9.83
CA PHE A 111 9.56 0.07 9.63
C PHE A 111 8.13 -0.01 9.11
N SER A 112 7.30 0.97 9.47
CA SER A 112 5.90 1.05 9.07
C SER A 112 5.65 1.87 7.80
N ASP A 113 6.68 2.12 6.97
CA ASP A 113 6.55 3.08 5.85
C ASP A 113 5.43 2.69 4.91
N GLY A 114 4.36 3.49 4.93
CA GLY A 114 3.22 3.33 4.06
C GLY A 114 2.23 2.23 4.46
N VAL A 115 2.39 1.60 5.62
CA VAL A 115 1.47 0.58 6.14
C VAL A 115 0.70 1.14 7.34
N GLY A 116 -0.61 1.25 7.19
CA GLY A 116 -1.55 1.64 8.24
C GLY A 116 -2.50 0.49 8.56
N LYS A 117 -3.52 0.77 9.36
CA LYS A 117 -4.46 -0.25 9.84
C LYS A 117 -5.90 0.10 9.55
N LEU A 118 -6.74 -0.90 9.35
CA LEU A 118 -8.20 -0.75 9.32
C LEU A 118 -8.91 -1.80 10.19
N SER A 119 -10.10 -1.47 10.65
CA SER A 119 -10.94 -2.37 11.43
C SER A 119 -11.52 -3.48 10.55
N GLU A 120 -11.83 -4.62 11.15
CA GLU A 120 -12.51 -5.72 10.47
C GLU A 120 -13.87 -5.28 9.91
N ASP A 121 -14.63 -4.48 10.65
CA ASP A 121 -15.94 -3.96 10.24
C ASP A 121 -15.83 -3.11 8.96
N PHE A 122 -14.79 -2.27 8.88
CA PHE A 122 -14.56 -1.43 7.70
C PHE A 122 -14.02 -2.24 6.51
N ALA A 123 -13.19 -3.23 6.76
CA ALA A 123 -12.72 -4.17 5.74
C ALA A 123 -13.89 -4.95 5.11
N GLU A 124 -14.86 -5.38 5.92
CA GLU A 124 -16.10 -6.01 5.45
C GLU A 124 -16.94 -5.06 4.61
N GLN A 125 -17.01 -3.78 4.98
CA GLN A 125 -17.73 -2.77 4.19
C GLN A 125 -17.09 -2.58 2.81
N ILE A 126 -15.76 -2.44 2.76
CA ILE A 126 -15.00 -2.37 1.50
C ILE A 126 -15.18 -3.66 0.68
N ALA A 127 -15.10 -4.82 1.30
CA ALA A 127 -15.27 -6.11 0.62
C ALA A 127 -16.66 -6.22 -0.03
N LYS A 128 -17.72 -5.81 0.67
CA LYS A 128 -19.10 -5.79 0.14
C LYS A 128 -19.23 -4.88 -1.08
N ASP A 129 -18.70 -3.66 -0.98
CA ASP A 129 -18.69 -2.67 -2.08
C ASP A 129 -17.93 -3.18 -3.32
N LEU A 130 -16.81 -3.87 -3.09
CA LEU A 130 -16.04 -4.48 -4.17
C LEU A 130 -16.73 -5.71 -4.80
N GLY A 131 -17.82 -6.22 -4.21
CA GLY A 131 -18.52 -7.43 -4.65
C GLY A 131 -17.92 -8.74 -4.12
N LEU A 132 -17.06 -8.67 -3.10
CA LEU A 132 -16.37 -9.81 -2.49
C LEU A 132 -17.25 -10.50 -1.43
N ILE A 133 -18.40 -11.04 -1.85
CA ILE A 133 -19.46 -11.54 -0.95
C ILE A 133 -18.97 -12.61 0.04
N ARG A 134 -17.96 -13.41 -0.34
CA ARG A 134 -17.48 -14.56 0.46
C ARG A 134 -16.12 -14.33 1.10
N CYS A 135 -15.46 -13.22 0.83
CA CYS A 135 -14.06 -12.99 1.17
C CYS A 135 -13.85 -11.58 1.69
N VAL A 136 -13.16 -11.45 2.83
CA VAL A 136 -12.67 -10.18 3.32
C VAL A 136 -11.15 -10.21 3.18
N PRO A 137 -10.56 -9.43 2.26
CA PRO A 137 -9.11 -9.32 2.13
C PRO A 137 -8.44 -8.85 3.42
N SER A 138 -7.24 -9.35 3.67
CA SER A 138 -6.41 -9.00 4.83
C SER A 138 -5.78 -7.63 4.71
N CYS A 139 -5.60 -7.12 3.48
CA CYS A 139 -5.13 -5.75 3.27
C CYS A 139 -5.66 -5.13 1.99
N PHE A 140 -5.66 -3.80 1.95
CA PHE A 140 -6.11 -2.98 0.84
C PHE A 140 -5.09 -1.90 0.51
N GLN A 141 -4.66 -1.82 -0.74
CA GLN A 141 -3.94 -0.67 -1.26
C GLN A 141 -4.94 0.43 -1.58
N PHE A 142 -4.70 1.63 -1.05
CA PHE A 142 -5.69 2.72 -1.10
C PHE A 142 -5.12 4.04 -1.59
N ARG A 143 -6.04 4.96 -1.91
CA ARG A 143 -5.81 6.40 -2.09
C ARG A 143 -6.92 7.17 -1.36
N HIS A 144 -6.54 8.12 -0.52
CA HIS A 144 -7.50 8.97 0.18
C HIS A 144 -6.91 10.34 0.52
N ARG A 145 -7.39 11.43 -0.10
CA ARG A 145 -7.02 12.82 0.26
C ARG A 145 -5.50 13.11 0.30
N GLY A 146 -4.73 12.49 -0.60
CA GLY A 146 -3.26 12.61 -0.63
C GLY A 146 -2.53 11.64 0.30
N LEU A 147 -3.27 10.84 1.07
CA LEU A 147 -2.78 9.63 1.73
C LEU A 147 -2.70 8.49 0.73
N LYS A 148 -1.64 7.69 0.84
CA LYS A 148 -1.38 6.54 -0.01
C LYS A 148 -0.66 5.46 0.77
N GLY A 149 -0.95 4.20 0.47
CA GLY A 149 -0.24 3.08 1.07
C GLY A 149 -1.07 1.80 1.05
N VAL A 150 -0.79 0.94 2.01
CA VAL A 150 -1.56 -0.28 2.33
C VAL A 150 -2.19 -0.11 3.70
N LEU A 151 -3.44 -0.57 3.85
CA LEU A 151 -4.10 -0.75 5.14
C LEU A 151 -4.24 -2.24 5.40
N SER A 152 -3.69 -2.71 6.52
CA SER A 152 -3.84 -4.10 6.98
C SER A 152 -4.98 -4.18 7.99
N VAL A 153 -5.76 -5.25 7.94
CA VAL A 153 -6.81 -5.52 8.94
C VAL A 153 -6.14 -5.73 10.30
N ASP A 154 -6.61 -5.00 11.31
CA ASP A 154 -6.17 -5.14 12.71
C ASP A 154 -7.41 -5.34 13.62
N PRO A 155 -7.62 -6.56 14.17
CA PRO A 155 -8.71 -6.85 15.09
C PRO A 155 -8.72 -5.97 16.34
N ALA A 156 -7.57 -5.40 16.76
CA ALA A 156 -7.47 -4.56 17.94
C ALA A 156 -8.35 -3.30 17.85
N LEU A 157 -8.61 -2.78 16.64
CA LEU A 157 -9.49 -1.63 16.43
C LEU A 157 -10.94 -1.96 16.83
N ARG A 158 -11.44 -3.12 16.40
CA ARG A 158 -12.78 -3.61 16.79
C ARG A 158 -12.83 -3.90 18.28
N GLN A 159 -11.81 -4.59 18.81
CA GLN A 159 -11.74 -4.92 20.24
C GLN A 159 -11.75 -3.67 21.12
N ARG A 160 -11.02 -2.62 20.74
CA ARG A 160 -11.01 -1.35 21.46
C ARG A 160 -12.36 -0.65 21.45
N ARG A 161 -13.06 -0.63 20.30
CA ARG A 161 -14.42 -0.09 20.21
C ARG A 161 -15.37 -0.81 21.16
N LEU A 162 -15.39 -2.15 21.10
CA LEU A 162 -16.25 -2.98 21.96
C LEU A 162 -15.93 -2.80 23.45
N TRP A 163 -14.64 -2.75 23.81
CA TRP A 163 -14.23 -2.51 25.19
C TRP A 163 -14.67 -1.12 25.68
N ALA A 164 -14.54 -0.08 24.86
CA ALA A 164 -14.98 1.26 25.22
C ALA A 164 -16.50 1.33 25.42
N GLU A 165 -17.28 0.70 24.54
CA GLU A 165 -18.74 0.58 24.66
C GLU A 165 -19.14 -0.13 25.97
N GLN A 166 -18.48 -1.24 26.31
CA GLN A 166 -18.75 -2.00 27.54
C GLN A 166 -18.41 -1.21 28.82
N ASN A 167 -17.45 -0.29 28.75
CA ASN A 167 -17.01 0.51 29.90
C ASN A 167 -17.62 1.92 29.92
N GLY A 168 -18.57 2.23 29.03
CA GLY A 168 -19.21 3.55 28.94
C GLY A 168 -18.25 4.69 28.58
N LEU A 169 -17.16 4.38 27.86
CA LEU A 169 -16.15 5.36 27.46
C LEU A 169 -16.50 5.97 26.10
N GLU A 170 -16.94 7.23 26.12
CA GLU A 170 -17.25 7.96 24.90
C GLU A 170 -16.05 8.75 24.39
N ASP A 171 -15.89 8.75 23.06
CA ASP A 171 -14.95 9.66 22.42
C ASP A 171 -15.47 11.11 22.48
N ARG A 172 -14.57 12.08 22.68
CA ARG A 172 -14.85 13.53 22.67
C ARG A 172 -15.77 13.93 21.50
N HIS A 173 -16.73 14.83 21.72
CA HIS A 173 -17.74 15.22 20.71
C HIS A 173 -17.19 15.89 19.42
N GLY A 174 -15.89 16.16 19.32
CA GLY A 174 -15.25 16.71 18.13
C GLY A 174 -15.29 15.78 16.90
N LYS A 175 -15.04 16.35 15.71
CA LYS A 175 -14.86 15.56 14.47
C LYS A 175 -13.47 14.90 14.37
N THR A 176 -12.53 15.30 15.23
CA THR A 176 -11.14 14.85 15.27
C THR A 176 -10.83 14.26 16.64
N ASP A 177 -9.65 13.66 16.79
CA ASP A 177 -9.13 13.17 18.08
C ASP A 177 -10.00 12.08 18.72
N LYS A 178 -10.70 11.35 17.86
CA LYS A 178 -11.37 10.09 18.16
C LYS A 178 -10.29 9.02 18.40
N VAL A 179 -10.51 8.16 19.40
CA VAL A 179 -9.54 7.15 19.82
C VAL A 179 -10.14 5.75 19.96
N ASN A 180 -11.44 5.64 20.25
CA ASN A 180 -12.07 4.37 20.54
C ASN A 180 -12.81 3.80 19.33
N ASP A 181 -13.62 4.62 18.63
CA ASP A 181 -14.41 4.19 17.47
C ASP A 181 -13.76 4.65 16.15
N LEU A 182 -12.71 3.95 15.74
CA LEU A 182 -11.96 4.21 14.51
C LEU A 182 -12.05 3.05 13.53
N ASP A 183 -12.38 3.37 12.28
CA ASP A 183 -12.36 2.46 11.14
C ASP A 183 -10.94 2.34 10.56
N VAL A 184 -10.15 3.42 10.59
CA VAL A 184 -8.81 3.47 9.99
C VAL A 184 -7.81 4.25 10.86
N LEU A 185 -6.61 3.69 11.01
CA LEU A 185 -5.44 4.39 11.54
C LEU A 185 -4.38 4.53 10.44
N PHE A 186 -4.25 5.75 9.93
CA PHE A 186 -3.16 6.09 9.01
C PHE A 186 -1.86 6.32 9.77
N ARG A 187 -0.74 6.34 9.03
CA ARG A 187 0.58 6.75 9.57
C ARG A 187 1.12 7.99 8.87
N PRO A 188 2.04 8.76 9.48
CA PRO A 188 2.65 9.93 8.87
C PRO A 188 3.31 9.61 7.53
N SER A 189 3.99 8.46 7.45
CA SER A 189 4.55 7.91 6.22
C SER A 189 3.54 7.76 5.09
N GLN A 190 2.25 7.62 5.35
CA GLN A 190 1.22 7.53 4.31
C GLN A 190 0.77 8.90 3.78
N ASP A 191 1.03 10.00 4.48
CA ASP A 191 0.63 11.35 4.06
C ASP A 191 1.65 11.94 3.09
N LYS A 192 1.29 11.99 1.80
CA LYS A 192 2.23 12.38 0.75
C LYS A 192 2.05 13.82 0.29
N PHE A 193 0.82 14.34 0.29
CA PHE A 193 0.53 15.72 -0.13
C PHE A 193 -0.85 16.16 0.36
N HIS A 194 -1.08 17.47 0.39
CA HIS A 194 -2.39 18.00 0.77
C HIS A 194 -3.35 17.99 -0.43
N ALA A 195 -4.43 17.23 -0.33
CA ALA A 195 -5.50 17.19 -1.34
C ALA A 195 -6.83 17.75 -0.80
N PRO A 196 -7.76 18.14 -1.69
CA PRO A 196 -9.11 18.57 -1.31
C PRO A 196 -9.88 17.55 -0.46
N ARG A 197 -10.93 18.03 0.22
CA ARG A 197 -11.78 17.18 1.07
C ARG A 197 -12.64 16.24 0.20
N LYS A 198 -12.23 14.98 0.09
CA LYS A 198 -13.05 13.85 -0.36
C LYS A 198 -13.31 12.93 0.82
N GLU A 199 -14.53 12.43 0.97
CA GLU A 199 -14.86 11.43 2.00
C GLU A 199 -14.77 9.99 1.48
N ILE A 200 -14.71 9.82 0.16
CA ILE A 200 -14.53 8.51 -0.49
C ILE A 200 -13.09 8.05 -0.31
N ILE A 201 -12.91 6.78 0.09
CA ILE A 201 -11.62 6.09 0.04
C ILE A 201 -11.57 5.26 -1.23
N GLU A 202 -10.56 5.46 -2.06
CA GLU A 202 -10.41 4.71 -3.32
C GLU A 202 -9.55 3.47 -3.06
N ILE A 203 -9.99 2.32 -3.59
CA ILE A 203 -9.24 1.06 -3.49
C ILE A 203 -8.57 0.77 -4.83
N VAL A 204 -7.25 0.57 -4.79
CA VAL A 204 -6.44 0.30 -5.97
C VAL A 204 -6.30 -1.20 -6.18
N LYS A 205 -5.92 -1.93 -5.13
CA LYS A 205 -5.75 -3.38 -5.10
C LYS A 205 -6.05 -3.91 -3.70
N TYR A 206 -6.23 -5.20 -3.57
CA TYR A 206 -6.43 -5.90 -2.30
C TYR A 206 -5.67 -7.22 -2.31
N SER A 207 -5.38 -7.77 -1.12
CA SER A 207 -4.74 -9.08 -1.00
C SER A 207 -5.63 -10.16 -1.61
N SER A 208 -5.09 -10.93 -2.55
CA SER A 208 -5.76 -12.08 -3.15
C SER A 208 -4.73 -13.06 -3.70
N PRO A 209 -5.07 -14.35 -3.85
CA PRO A 209 -4.14 -15.33 -4.40
C PRO A 209 -3.71 -14.93 -5.80
N THR A 210 -2.43 -14.57 -5.96
CA THR A 210 -1.92 -13.98 -7.21
C THR A 210 -0.74 -14.80 -7.73
N PRO A 211 -0.86 -15.40 -8.92
CA PRO A 211 0.26 -16.09 -9.54
C PRO A 211 1.33 -15.10 -9.95
N GLU A 212 2.55 -15.60 -9.98
CA GLU A 212 3.66 -14.85 -10.53
C GLU A 212 3.50 -14.59 -12.02
N GLN A 213 4.08 -13.46 -12.47
CA GLN A 213 4.20 -13.16 -13.89
C GLN A 213 5.34 -13.93 -14.56
N ILE A 214 6.18 -14.60 -13.76
CA ILE A 214 7.25 -15.50 -14.20
C ILE A 214 6.72 -16.94 -14.16
N GLN A 215 7.17 -17.80 -15.09
CA GLN A 215 6.79 -19.21 -15.15
C GLN A 215 7.42 -20.02 -14.00
N ILE A 216 6.92 -19.81 -12.79
CA ILE A 216 7.18 -20.66 -11.63
C ILE A 216 5.93 -21.50 -11.40
N PRO A 217 6.06 -22.80 -11.07
CA PRO A 217 4.92 -23.59 -10.65
C PRO A 217 4.11 -22.87 -9.56
N ALA A 218 2.79 -22.78 -9.71
CA ALA A 218 1.92 -22.01 -8.82
C ALA A 218 1.92 -22.46 -7.34
N ASN A 219 2.44 -23.65 -7.08
CA ASN A 219 2.67 -24.20 -5.74
C ASN A 219 4.00 -23.76 -5.12
N LEU A 220 4.92 -23.19 -5.92
CA LEU A 220 6.25 -22.77 -5.49
C LEU A 220 6.41 -21.26 -5.39
N GLY A 221 5.68 -20.45 -6.17
CA GLY A 221 5.85 -18.99 -6.07
C GLY A 221 4.59 -18.17 -6.26
N ARG A 222 4.50 -17.04 -5.53
CA ARG A 222 3.31 -16.17 -5.46
C ARG A 222 3.65 -14.72 -5.12
N SER A 223 2.81 -13.82 -5.64
CA SER A 223 2.93 -12.39 -5.41
C SER A 223 2.02 -12.00 -4.25
N MET A 224 2.57 -11.35 -3.23
CA MET A 224 1.84 -11.00 -2.01
C MET A 224 2.13 -9.56 -1.56
N PHE A 225 1.16 -8.97 -0.85
CA PHE A 225 1.39 -7.70 -0.19
C PHE A 225 2.22 -7.87 1.08
N GLY A 226 3.16 -6.96 1.31
CA GLY A 226 3.87 -6.80 2.58
C GLY A 226 3.07 -5.94 3.54
N VAL A 227 2.85 -6.46 4.75
CA VAL A 227 2.23 -5.75 5.87
C VAL A 227 3.14 -5.80 7.10
N LEU A 228 2.83 -4.98 8.09
CA LEU A 228 3.61 -4.86 9.31
C LEU A 228 3.05 -5.78 10.40
N ASP A 229 3.93 -6.42 11.17
CA ASP A 229 3.57 -7.08 12.42
C ASP A 229 3.27 -6.03 13.49
N GLU A 230 1.98 -5.79 13.72
CA GLU A 230 1.49 -4.85 14.73
C GLU A 230 1.57 -5.40 16.17
N THR A 231 1.89 -6.69 16.33
CA THR A 231 2.04 -7.35 17.65
C THR A 231 3.46 -7.22 18.20
N GLY A 232 4.45 -7.10 17.32
CA GLY A 232 5.87 -7.02 17.68
C GLY A 232 6.51 -8.35 18.08
N LEU A 233 5.88 -9.47 17.73
CA LEU A 233 6.33 -10.81 18.10
C LEU A 233 7.39 -11.35 17.14
N LEU A 234 7.34 -10.98 15.84
CA LEU A 234 8.32 -11.40 14.86
C LEU A 234 9.70 -10.79 15.13
N GLN A 235 10.73 -11.63 15.12
CA GLN A 235 12.12 -11.20 15.22
C GLN A 235 12.70 -10.81 13.86
N TYR A 236 13.81 -10.08 13.87
CA TYR A 236 14.53 -9.75 12.65
C TYR A 236 14.98 -11.01 11.89
N GLY A 237 14.69 -11.07 10.59
CA GLY A 237 14.93 -12.24 9.73
C GLY A 237 13.77 -13.25 9.69
N GLN A 238 12.75 -13.06 10.52
CA GLN A 238 11.53 -13.88 10.53
C GLN A 238 10.40 -13.18 9.80
N ILE A 239 9.50 -13.97 9.21
CA ILE A 239 8.26 -13.51 8.59
C ILE A 239 7.10 -14.43 8.99
N PHE A 240 5.87 -13.94 8.90
CA PHE A 240 4.68 -14.78 8.93
C PHE A 240 4.02 -14.80 7.55
N VAL A 241 3.68 -16.00 7.07
CA VAL A 241 3.00 -16.19 5.78
C VAL A 241 1.95 -17.28 5.91
N GLN A 242 0.71 -16.90 5.60
CA GLN A 242 -0.42 -17.81 5.43
C GLN A 242 -1.09 -17.49 4.11
N PHE A 243 -1.36 -18.50 3.29
CA PHE A 243 -1.94 -18.30 1.96
C PHE A 243 -3.03 -19.32 1.64
N THR A 244 -3.94 -18.92 0.76
CA THR A 244 -4.98 -19.78 0.19
C THR A 244 -4.35 -20.75 -0.81
N ASN A 245 -4.62 -22.06 -0.69
CA ASN A 245 -3.96 -23.08 -1.50
C ASN A 245 -4.29 -22.95 -2.99
N ASN A 246 -5.55 -22.73 -3.33
CA ASN A 246 -5.98 -22.56 -4.71
C ASN A 246 -5.69 -21.13 -5.21
N ILE A 247 -4.64 -20.97 -6.01
CA ILE A 247 -4.22 -19.67 -6.55
C ILE A 247 -5.22 -19.05 -7.54
N SER A 248 -6.02 -19.89 -8.19
CA SER A 248 -7.04 -19.47 -9.16
C SER A 248 -8.30 -18.95 -8.46
N LEU A 249 -8.46 -19.23 -7.16
CA LEU A 249 -9.60 -18.79 -6.36
C LEU A 249 -9.38 -17.34 -5.88
N LYS A 250 -9.72 -16.36 -6.72
CA LYS A 250 -9.53 -14.92 -6.44
C LYS A 250 -10.38 -14.38 -5.30
N THR A 251 -11.46 -15.05 -4.94
CA THR A 251 -12.36 -14.68 -3.85
C THR A 251 -12.56 -15.86 -2.89
N PRO A 252 -11.52 -16.25 -2.14
CA PRO A 252 -11.57 -17.43 -1.30
C PRO A 252 -12.53 -17.22 -0.12
N SER A 253 -13.38 -18.23 0.12
CA SER A 253 -14.26 -18.20 1.30
C SER A 253 -13.45 -18.37 2.59
N LYS A 254 -14.03 -18.02 3.75
CA LYS A 254 -13.40 -18.29 5.05
C LYS A 254 -13.01 -19.76 5.24
N ALA A 255 -13.78 -20.69 4.67
CA ALA A 255 -13.53 -22.14 4.73
C ALA A 255 -12.54 -22.66 3.65
N ALA A 256 -12.04 -21.80 2.76
CA ALA A 256 -11.05 -22.21 1.77
C ALA A 256 -9.80 -22.79 2.46
N ALA A 257 -9.24 -23.85 1.87
CA ALA A 257 -8.02 -24.48 2.36
C ALA A 257 -6.86 -23.49 2.32
N LYS A 258 -6.14 -23.39 3.44
CA LYS A 258 -4.99 -22.50 3.63
C LYS A 258 -3.81 -23.30 4.14
N THR A 259 -2.63 -22.81 3.85
CA THR A 259 -1.37 -23.31 4.40
C THR A 259 -0.70 -22.16 5.13
N ILE A 260 -0.20 -22.45 6.34
CA ILE A 260 0.68 -21.57 7.11
C ILE A 260 2.10 -22.12 6.92
N LEU A 261 3.02 -21.27 6.48
CA LEU A 261 4.44 -21.64 6.44
C LEU A 261 4.99 -21.57 7.87
N LYS A 262 5.67 -22.63 8.29
CA LYS A 262 6.24 -22.75 9.62
C LYS A 262 7.56 -23.49 9.60
N ILE A 263 8.38 -23.21 10.60
CA ILE A 263 9.59 -24.00 10.87
C ILE A 263 9.19 -25.46 11.09
N MET A 264 9.81 -26.35 10.31
CA MET A 264 9.71 -27.79 10.50
C MET A 264 10.94 -28.22 11.31
N LEU A 265 10.71 -28.85 12.47
CA LEU A 265 11.79 -29.27 13.38
C LEU A 265 12.57 -30.49 12.85
N LEU A 266 12.02 -31.22 11.86
CA LEU A 266 12.69 -32.35 11.25
C LEU A 266 13.77 -31.84 10.28
N GLU A 267 15.00 -32.29 10.50
CA GLU A 267 16.18 -31.87 9.72
C GLU A 267 16.05 -32.08 8.21
N ILE A 268 15.29 -33.10 7.82
CA ILE A 268 15.07 -33.52 6.43
C ILE A 268 14.21 -32.49 5.67
N GLU A 269 13.45 -31.64 6.39
CA GLU A 269 12.46 -30.70 5.83
C GLU A 269 12.82 -29.22 6.08
N LYS A 270 14.01 -28.92 6.64
CA LYS A 270 14.49 -27.54 6.90
C LYS A 270 14.53 -26.62 5.68
N HIS A 271 14.49 -27.16 4.47
CA HIS A 271 14.42 -26.38 3.23
C HIS A 271 13.03 -25.77 3.00
N LEU A 272 11.96 -26.33 3.61
CA LEU A 272 10.59 -25.80 3.54
C LEU A 272 10.34 -24.63 4.49
N SER A 273 11.23 -24.41 5.46
CA SER A 273 11.11 -23.32 6.45
C SER A 273 11.78 -22.01 6.01
N ARG A 274 12.47 -22.04 4.87
CA ARG A 274 13.17 -20.88 4.30
C ARG A 274 12.38 -20.38 3.11
N VAL A 275 12.06 -19.09 3.11
CA VAL A 275 11.31 -18.48 2.03
C VAL A 275 12.20 -17.49 1.31
N LEU A 276 12.38 -17.70 0.01
CA LEU A 276 13.11 -16.77 -0.83
C LEU A 276 12.15 -15.65 -1.24
N MET A 277 12.57 -14.41 -1.04
CA MET A 277 11.80 -13.23 -1.34
C MET A 277 12.57 -12.29 -2.24
N THR A 278 11.86 -11.71 -3.20
CA THR A 278 12.39 -10.64 -4.02
C THR A 278 11.29 -9.70 -4.47
N LYS A 279 11.66 -8.71 -5.29
CA LYS A 279 10.79 -7.74 -5.93
C LYS A 279 11.05 -7.75 -7.43
N ASN A 280 10.03 -7.43 -8.21
CA ASN A 280 10.20 -7.11 -9.64
C ASN A 280 10.18 -5.59 -9.86
N PRO A 281 11.20 -4.99 -10.51
CA PRO A 281 12.48 -5.59 -10.91
C PRO A 281 13.45 -5.74 -9.73
N SER A 282 14.25 -6.82 -9.77
CA SER A 282 15.40 -7.06 -8.89
C SER A 282 16.65 -6.64 -9.65
N ILE A 283 17.39 -5.67 -9.14
CA ILE A 283 18.50 -5.02 -9.86
C ILE A 283 19.85 -5.45 -9.29
N VAL A 284 19.94 -5.61 -7.96
CA VAL A 284 21.18 -6.01 -7.29
C VAL A 284 20.96 -7.31 -6.52
N ALA A 285 22.03 -8.07 -6.28
CA ALA A 285 21.96 -9.34 -5.54
C ALA A 285 21.37 -9.18 -4.13
N GLY A 286 21.44 -7.98 -3.55
CA GLY A 286 20.83 -7.66 -2.26
C GLY A 286 19.30 -7.62 -2.26
N ASP A 287 18.65 -7.45 -3.42
CA ASP A 287 17.19 -7.39 -3.58
C ASP A 287 16.52 -8.77 -3.41
N VAL A 288 17.34 -9.83 -3.31
CA VAL A 288 16.91 -11.19 -3.02
C VAL A 288 17.32 -11.54 -1.59
N ARG A 289 16.35 -11.98 -0.80
CA ARG A 289 16.53 -12.33 0.61
C ARG A 289 15.92 -13.68 0.92
N VAL A 290 16.45 -14.34 1.95
CA VAL A 290 15.87 -15.58 2.47
C VAL A 290 15.48 -15.35 3.91
N PHE A 291 14.23 -15.63 4.23
CA PHE A 291 13.68 -15.45 5.57
C PHE A 291 13.23 -16.77 6.17
N GLU A 292 13.07 -16.77 7.49
CA GLU A 292 12.48 -17.87 8.24
C GLU A 292 10.98 -17.63 8.43
N ALA A 293 10.14 -18.59 8.02
CA ALA A 293 8.70 -18.50 8.23
C ALA A 293 8.28 -19.08 9.58
N VAL A 294 7.61 -18.27 10.41
CA VAL A 294 7.16 -18.64 11.76
C VAL A 294 5.63 -18.59 11.84
N ASP A 295 5.02 -19.57 12.48
CA ASP A 295 3.58 -19.60 12.77
C ASP A 295 3.29 -18.91 14.11
N LEU A 296 2.63 -17.76 14.05
CA LEU A 296 2.19 -16.98 15.20
C LEU A 296 0.65 -16.92 15.22
N PRO A 297 -0.02 -17.48 16.24
CA PRO A 297 -1.49 -17.48 16.35
C PRO A 297 -2.13 -16.09 16.21
N GLU A 298 -1.49 -15.07 16.75
CA GLU A 298 -1.92 -13.67 16.73
C GLU A 298 -2.00 -13.11 15.31
N LEU A 299 -1.20 -13.63 14.38
CA LEU A 299 -1.12 -13.18 12.98
C LEU A 299 -1.99 -14.03 12.03
N ARG A 300 -2.62 -15.12 12.48
CA ARG A 300 -3.41 -16.03 11.62
C ARG A 300 -4.67 -15.41 11.03
N HIS A 301 -5.07 -14.23 11.46
CA HIS A 301 -6.12 -13.45 10.80
C HIS A 301 -5.66 -12.88 9.45
N LEU A 302 -4.35 -12.78 9.22
CA LEU A 302 -3.75 -12.31 7.98
C LEU A 302 -3.53 -13.48 7.01
N VAL A 303 -4.12 -13.37 5.82
CA VAL A 303 -4.11 -14.36 4.74
C VAL A 303 -3.75 -13.68 3.41
N ASP A 304 -2.98 -14.37 2.58
CA ASP A 304 -2.53 -13.90 1.25
C ASP A 304 -1.72 -12.59 1.31
N VAL A 305 -0.95 -12.45 2.39
CA VAL A 305 0.00 -11.37 2.68
C VAL A 305 1.25 -11.93 3.35
N VAL A 306 2.35 -11.18 3.29
CA VAL A 306 3.59 -11.44 4.04
C VAL A 306 3.68 -10.41 5.16
N VAL A 307 3.88 -10.87 6.39
CA VAL A 307 3.98 -10.01 7.56
C VAL A 307 5.45 -9.86 7.94
N PHE A 308 5.90 -8.61 8.04
CA PHE A 308 7.29 -8.26 8.37
C PHE A 308 7.42 -7.76 9.81
N PRO A 309 8.56 -8.03 10.47
CA PRO A 309 8.83 -7.57 11.81
C PRO A 309 8.93 -6.05 11.86
N GLN A 310 8.50 -5.47 12.97
CA GLN A 310 8.57 -4.04 13.23
C GLN A 310 9.88 -3.60 13.93
N HIS A 311 10.82 -4.55 14.12
CA HIS A 311 12.09 -4.34 14.80
C HIS A 311 13.26 -4.94 14.00
N GLY A 312 14.44 -4.33 14.15
CA GLY A 312 15.67 -4.78 13.50
C GLY A 312 16.66 -3.62 13.24
N PRO A 313 17.82 -3.90 12.66
CA PRO A 313 18.76 -2.88 12.21
C PRO A 313 18.25 -2.06 11.02
N ARG A 314 17.43 -2.68 10.15
CA ARG A 314 16.83 -2.08 8.96
C ARG A 314 15.51 -2.78 8.62
N PRO A 315 14.49 -2.09 8.09
CA PRO A 315 13.26 -2.72 7.65
C PRO A 315 13.52 -3.73 6.53
N LEU A 316 12.99 -4.95 6.65
CA LEU A 316 13.20 -6.00 5.64
C LEU A 316 12.66 -5.60 4.26
N THR A 317 11.58 -4.79 4.22
CA THR A 317 11.03 -4.24 2.99
C THR A 317 11.98 -3.26 2.30
N ASP A 318 12.74 -2.48 3.07
CA ASP A 318 13.73 -1.52 2.55
C ASP A 318 14.99 -2.22 2.03
N GLU A 319 15.36 -3.36 2.61
CA GLU A 319 16.42 -4.22 2.08
C GLU A 319 16.08 -4.80 0.69
N MET A 320 14.80 -4.86 0.34
CA MET A 320 14.28 -5.32 -0.95
C MET A 320 13.73 -4.15 -1.80
N ALA A 321 14.34 -2.97 -1.67
CA ALA A 321 14.03 -1.77 -2.45
C ALA A 321 12.61 -1.17 -2.25
N GLY A 322 11.99 -1.35 -1.09
CA GLY A 322 10.99 -0.42 -0.53
C GLY A 322 9.61 -0.35 -1.21
N ASN A 323 9.05 -1.47 -1.68
CA ASN A 323 7.66 -1.54 -2.17
C ASN A 323 6.77 -2.42 -1.27
N TYR A 324 5.48 -2.49 -1.59
CA TYR A 324 4.49 -3.30 -0.87
C TYR A 324 4.18 -4.65 -1.52
N GLU A 325 4.66 -4.94 -2.73
CA GLU A 325 4.39 -6.21 -3.43
C GLU A 325 5.70 -6.99 -3.54
N PHE A 326 5.68 -8.24 -3.08
CA PHE A 326 6.83 -9.13 -3.01
C PHE A 326 6.52 -10.45 -3.71
N ILE A 327 7.55 -11.00 -4.32
CA ILE A 327 7.54 -12.30 -4.98
C ILE A 327 8.16 -13.30 -4.00
N MET A 328 7.39 -14.34 -3.66
CA MET A 328 7.82 -15.44 -2.79
C MET A 328 8.17 -16.66 -3.64
N TYR A 329 9.22 -17.39 -3.23
CA TYR A 329 9.55 -18.75 -3.68
C TYR A 329 9.85 -19.67 -2.50
#